data_AF-A0A0B7A6W5-F1
#
_entry.id   AF-A0A0B7A6W5-F1
#
_cell.length_a   1.000
_cell.length_b   1.000
_cell.length_c   1.000
_cell.angle_alpha   90.00
_cell.angle_beta   90.00
_cell.angle_gamma   90.00
#
_symmetry.space_group_name_H-M   'P 1'
#
loop_
_entity.id
_entity.type
_entity.pdbx_description
1 polymer ?
#
loop_
_entity_poly.entity_id
_entity_poly.type
_entity_poly.pdbx_seq_one_letter_code
_entity_poly.pdbx_strand_id
1 'polypeptide(L)'
;VLFRSCTWRHPPGKEIYRKGTISVFEVDGKDWKIYCQNLCLLAKLFLDHKTLYFDVEPFMFYILVEVDRYGCHLVGYFSKEKESPDGNNLACILTLPPHQRKGYGKFLIALSYELSVIEGVVGSPEKPLSDLGKLSYRSYWTTVLLDCIYKMGVKVSMRELEKMTSISYTDVVSTLQSLNLIKYWKGNHILCVTPKLIEELYQKVCKKPPLIVDPACLRWEKPVSKVPVKVAKR
;
A
#
# COMPACT_ATOMS: atom_id res chain seq x y z
N VAL A 1 -27.36 11.11 -26.29
CA VAL A 1 -26.54 10.91 -27.51
C VAL A 1 -25.04 10.73 -27.21
N LEU A 2 -24.51 11.11 -26.04
CA LEU A 2 -23.07 11.01 -25.71
C LEU A 2 -22.58 9.68 -25.08
N PHE A 3 -23.46 8.75 -24.69
CA PHE A 3 -23.05 7.52 -23.97
C PHE A 3 -22.44 6.40 -24.83
N ARG A 4 -22.42 6.54 -26.17
CA ARG A 4 -22.01 5.43 -27.07
C ARG A 4 -20.63 5.60 -27.73
N SER A 5 -19.89 6.67 -27.47
CA SER A 5 -18.59 6.95 -28.11
C SER A 5 -17.37 6.54 -27.28
N CYS A 6 -17.53 6.26 -25.98
CA CYS A 6 -16.40 5.88 -25.13
C CYS A 6 -15.89 4.47 -25.46
N THR A 7 -14.66 4.37 -25.95
CA THR A 7 -13.98 3.11 -26.28
C THR A 7 -13.19 2.51 -25.12
N TRP A 8 -12.95 3.29 -24.06
CA TRP A 8 -12.18 2.83 -22.89
C TRP A 8 -12.91 1.76 -22.09
N ARG A 9 -12.22 0.65 -21.81
CA ARG A 9 -12.72 -0.47 -21.00
C ARG A 9 -11.77 -0.87 -19.88
N HIS A 10 -10.73 -0.07 -19.64
CA HIS A 10 -9.78 -0.25 -18.55
C HIS A 10 -9.14 1.10 -18.18
N PRO A 11 -8.52 1.22 -16.99
CA PRO A 11 -7.69 2.37 -16.68
C PRO A 11 -6.58 2.56 -17.74
N PRO A 12 -6.15 3.79 -18.01
CA PRO A 12 -4.96 4.00 -18.82
C PRO A 12 -3.70 3.48 -18.11
N GLY A 13 -2.52 3.70 -18.69
CA GLY A 13 -1.25 3.31 -18.08
C GLY A 13 -0.91 1.83 -18.26
N LYS A 14 -0.05 1.31 -17.38
CA LYS A 14 0.54 -0.02 -17.49
C LYS A 14 -0.14 -0.98 -16.53
N GLU A 15 -0.60 -2.13 -17.01
CA GLU A 15 -1.01 -3.22 -16.13
C GLU A 15 0.23 -3.85 -15.48
N ILE A 16 0.38 -3.68 -14.16
CA ILE A 16 1.55 -4.15 -13.41
C ILE A 16 1.26 -5.40 -12.58
N TYR A 17 -0.02 -5.74 -12.39
CA TYR A 17 -0.42 -6.93 -11.63
C TYR A 17 -1.65 -7.55 -12.28
N ARG A 18 -1.65 -8.88 -12.43
CA ARG A 18 -2.81 -9.66 -12.87
C ARG A 18 -2.87 -11.01 -12.15
N LYS A 19 -3.97 -11.27 -11.44
CA LYS A 19 -4.27 -12.60 -10.88
C LYS A 19 -5.78 -12.87 -10.87
N GLY A 20 -6.20 -13.87 -11.64
CA GLY A 20 -7.63 -14.20 -11.79
C GLY A 20 -8.41 -13.02 -12.38
N THR A 21 -9.41 -12.53 -11.64
CA THR A 21 -10.24 -11.37 -12.00
C THR A 21 -9.71 -10.04 -11.45
N ILE A 22 -8.55 -10.03 -10.78
CA ILE A 22 -7.99 -8.81 -10.17
C ILE A 22 -6.80 -8.31 -11.01
N SER A 23 -6.83 -7.02 -11.34
CA SER A 23 -5.72 -6.32 -11.99
C SER A 23 -5.38 -5.02 -11.28
N VAL A 24 -4.13 -4.58 -11.43
CA VAL A 24 -3.70 -3.24 -11.00
C VAL A 24 -2.97 -2.54 -12.13
N PHE A 25 -3.38 -1.30 -12.38
CA PHE A 25 -2.78 -0.41 -13.37
C PHE A 25 -1.97 0.67 -12.67
N GLU A 26 -0.72 0.85 -13.10
CA GLU A 26 0.12 1.98 -12.74
C GLU A 26 -0.09 3.11 -13.74
N VAL A 27 -0.46 4.28 -13.23
CA VAL A 27 -0.82 5.46 -14.02
C VAL A 27 -0.02 6.66 -13.53
N ASP A 28 0.79 7.22 -14.42
CA ASP A 28 1.50 8.46 -14.15
C ASP A 28 0.53 9.66 -14.28
N GLY A 29 0.39 10.46 -13.22
CA GLY A 29 -0.47 11.64 -13.22
C GLY A 29 -0.02 12.76 -14.18
N LYS A 30 1.25 12.78 -14.58
CA LYS A 30 1.78 13.66 -15.63
C LYS A 30 1.29 13.24 -17.01
N ASP A 31 1.34 11.94 -17.31
CA ASP A 31 0.97 11.41 -18.62
C ASP A 31 -0.56 11.36 -18.81
N TRP A 32 -1.30 11.09 -17.74
CA TRP A 32 -2.76 10.90 -17.76
C TRP A 32 -3.50 11.90 -16.87
N LYS A 33 -3.13 13.19 -16.99
CA LYS A 33 -3.62 14.28 -16.14
C LYS A 33 -5.13 14.32 -15.93
N ILE A 34 -5.92 14.29 -17.01
CA ILE A 34 -7.39 14.37 -16.94
C ILE A 34 -7.99 13.16 -16.22
N TYR A 35 -7.47 11.95 -16.48
CA TYR A 35 -7.94 10.74 -15.80
C TYR A 35 -7.68 10.83 -14.29
N CYS A 36 -6.46 11.23 -13.90
CA CYS A 36 -6.07 11.33 -12.50
C CYS A 36 -6.81 12.48 -11.77
N GLN A 37 -7.07 13.61 -12.43
CA GLN A 37 -7.90 14.68 -11.88
C GLN A 37 -9.35 14.21 -11.64
N ASN A 38 -9.96 13.52 -12.60
CA ASN A 38 -11.30 12.94 -12.44
C ASN A 38 -11.35 11.94 -11.29
N LEU A 39 -10.33 11.08 -11.17
CA LEU A 39 -10.21 10.14 -10.06
C LEU A 39 -10.06 10.86 -8.71
N CYS A 40 -9.26 11.93 -8.65
CA CYS A 40 -9.11 12.74 -7.45
C CYS A 40 -10.39 13.43 -7.02
N LEU A 41 -11.16 13.97 -7.98
CA LEU A 41 -12.46 14.58 -7.73
C LEU A 41 -13.47 13.54 -7.21
N LEU A 42 -13.51 12.35 -7.81
CA LEU A 42 -14.31 11.22 -7.32
C LEU A 42 -13.90 10.86 -5.88
N ALA A 43 -12.59 10.77 -5.62
CA ALA A 43 -12.08 10.41 -4.30
C ALA A 43 -12.40 11.45 -3.22
N LYS A 44 -12.41 12.74 -3.58
CA LYS A 44 -12.72 13.85 -2.66
C LYS A 44 -14.12 13.75 -2.05
N LEU A 45 -15.06 13.08 -2.74
CA LEU A 45 -16.40 12.81 -2.22
C LEU A 45 -16.39 11.88 -0.99
N PHE A 46 -15.32 11.11 -0.80
CA PHE A 46 -15.20 10.11 0.27
C PHE A 46 -14.00 10.34 1.19
N LEU A 47 -13.17 11.33 0.90
CA LEU A 47 -11.96 11.67 1.65
C LEU A 47 -12.02 13.14 2.09
N ASP A 48 -12.24 13.37 3.37
CA ASP A 48 -12.40 14.72 3.94
C ASP A 48 -11.11 15.54 3.83
N HIS A 49 -9.97 14.92 4.09
CA HIS A 49 -8.66 15.57 4.14
C HIS A 49 -7.90 15.61 2.81
N LYS A 50 -8.52 15.23 1.68
CA LYS A 50 -7.86 15.32 0.38
C LYS A 50 -7.81 16.77 -0.10
N THR A 51 -6.61 17.34 -0.19
CA THR A 51 -6.38 18.76 -0.56
C THR A 51 -5.88 18.92 -1.99
N LEU A 52 -5.15 17.93 -2.53
CA LEU A 52 -4.60 17.96 -3.89
C LEU A 52 -5.48 17.16 -4.85
N TYR A 53 -6.09 17.84 -5.82
CA TYR A 53 -6.95 17.22 -6.84
C TYR A 53 -6.70 17.70 -8.27
N PHE A 54 -6.06 18.86 -8.47
CA PHE A 54 -5.66 19.35 -9.81
C PHE A 54 -4.17 19.14 -10.11
N ASP A 55 -3.32 19.28 -9.10
CA ASP A 55 -1.89 19.04 -9.22
C ASP A 55 -1.58 17.55 -9.01
N VAL A 56 -1.75 16.77 -10.08
CA VAL A 56 -1.61 15.31 -10.08
C VAL A 56 -0.27 14.83 -10.65
N GLU A 57 0.50 15.73 -11.27
CA GLU A 57 1.76 15.39 -11.94
C GLU A 57 2.85 14.82 -11.02
N PRO A 58 2.95 15.24 -9.74
CA PRO A 58 3.89 14.66 -8.78
C PRO A 58 3.57 13.23 -8.34
N PHE A 59 2.43 12.66 -8.73
CA PHE A 59 1.92 11.40 -8.19
C PHE A 59 1.89 10.26 -9.23
N MET A 60 2.20 9.07 -8.74
CA MET A 60 1.83 7.80 -9.37
C MET A 60 0.52 7.30 -8.75
N PHE A 61 -0.36 6.75 -9.58
CA PHE A 61 -1.63 6.18 -9.16
C PHE A 61 -1.67 4.69 -9.46
N TYR A 62 -2.08 3.88 -8.48
CA TYR A 62 -2.18 2.44 -8.59
C TYR A 62 -3.64 2.04 -8.51
N ILE A 63 -4.22 1.76 -9.67
CA ILE A 63 -5.66 1.59 -9.87
C ILE A 63 -6.03 0.12 -9.79
N LEU A 64 -6.76 -0.28 -8.77
CA LEU A 64 -7.26 -1.62 -8.58
C LEU A 64 -8.62 -1.80 -9.26
N VAL A 65 -8.71 -2.84 -10.07
CA VAL A 65 -9.90 -3.16 -10.85
C VAL A 65 -10.30 -4.63 -10.73
N GLU A 66 -11.59 -4.87 -10.87
CA GLU A 66 -12.16 -6.19 -11.14
C GLU A 66 -12.41 -6.34 -12.63
N VAL A 67 -12.03 -7.49 -13.19
CA VAL A 67 -12.11 -7.75 -14.62
C VAL A 67 -13.14 -8.83 -14.90
N ASP A 68 -14.07 -8.50 -15.78
CA ASP A 68 -15.08 -9.40 -16.32
C ASP A 68 -15.08 -9.37 -17.85
N ARG A 69 -16.11 -9.97 -18.47
CA ARG A 69 -16.27 -10.01 -19.93
C ARG A 69 -16.52 -8.64 -20.58
N TYR A 70 -16.89 -7.62 -19.80
CA TYR A 70 -17.22 -6.28 -20.28
C TYR A 70 -16.06 -5.30 -20.14
N GLY A 71 -15.09 -5.58 -19.26
CA GLY A 71 -13.89 -4.77 -19.10
C GLY A 71 -13.35 -4.81 -17.68
N CYS A 72 -12.64 -3.75 -17.31
CA CYS A 72 -12.06 -3.53 -15.99
C CYS A 72 -12.85 -2.45 -15.25
N HIS A 73 -13.38 -2.82 -14.09
CA HIS A 73 -14.23 -1.98 -13.26
C HIS A 73 -13.44 -1.46 -12.06
N LEU A 74 -13.39 -0.14 -11.91
CA LEU A 74 -12.71 0.51 -10.80
C LEU A 74 -13.29 0.05 -9.46
N VAL A 75 -12.42 -0.42 -8.56
CA VAL A 75 -12.79 -0.86 -7.21
C VAL A 75 -12.14 0.02 -6.15
N GLY A 76 -10.92 0.48 -6.41
CA GLY A 76 -10.18 1.35 -5.52
C GLY A 76 -8.86 1.77 -6.12
N TYR A 77 -8.12 2.61 -5.39
CA TYR A 77 -6.77 2.99 -5.78
C TYR A 77 -5.97 3.45 -4.57
N PHE A 78 -4.66 3.56 -4.75
CA PHE A 78 -3.85 4.47 -3.95
C PHE A 78 -2.97 5.36 -4.82
N SER A 79 -2.57 6.51 -4.29
CA SER A 79 -1.56 7.38 -4.90
C SER A 79 -0.29 7.37 -4.08
N LYS A 80 0.85 7.56 -4.75
CA LYS A 80 2.19 7.64 -4.16
C LYS A 80 2.92 8.83 -4.79
N GLU A 81 3.55 9.66 -3.99
CA GLU A 81 4.43 10.72 -4.50
C GLU A 81 5.62 10.07 -5.22
N LYS A 82 6.00 10.62 -6.37
CA LYS A 82 7.21 10.17 -7.09
C LYS A 82 8.47 10.44 -6.25
N GLU A 83 8.47 11.54 -5.53
CA GLU A 83 9.51 11.95 -4.59
C GLU A 83 8.81 12.32 -3.29
N SER A 84 8.97 11.51 -2.24
CA SER A 84 8.38 11.77 -0.91
C SER A 84 9.50 12.08 0.09
N PRO A 85 9.66 13.35 0.52
CA PRO A 85 10.70 13.73 1.48
C PRO A 85 10.58 12.98 2.82
N ASP A 86 9.35 12.68 3.23
CA ASP A 86 9.04 11.95 4.47
C ASP A 86 9.11 10.42 4.31
N GLY A 87 9.39 9.93 3.10
CA GLY A 87 9.43 8.50 2.80
C GLY A 87 8.06 7.83 2.84
N ASN A 88 6.98 8.57 2.54
CA ASN A 88 5.65 7.98 2.50
C ASN A 88 5.52 7.07 1.27
N ASN A 89 5.10 5.81 1.48
CA ASN A 89 4.84 4.88 0.37
C ASN A 89 3.40 4.95 -0.14
N LEU A 90 2.54 5.69 0.56
CA LEU A 90 1.14 5.89 0.22
C LEU A 90 0.69 7.28 0.70
N ALA A 91 0.16 8.08 -0.22
CA ALA A 91 -0.39 9.41 0.05
C ALA A 91 -1.91 9.35 0.31
N CYS A 92 -2.68 8.87 -0.67
CA CYS A 92 -4.12 8.65 -0.53
C CYS A 92 -4.46 7.20 -0.86
N ILE A 93 -5.43 6.63 -0.15
CA ILE A 93 -6.00 5.31 -0.44
C ILE A 93 -7.52 5.39 -0.37
N LEU A 94 -8.18 4.75 -1.34
CA LEU A 94 -9.62 4.65 -1.36
C LEU A 94 -10.05 3.29 -1.90
N THR A 95 -11.00 2.66 -1.20
CA THR A 95 -11.87 1.63 -1.79
C THR A 95 -13.25 2.25 -1.95
N LEU A 96 -13.82 2.17 -3.15
CA LEU A 96 -15.14 2.74 -3.43
C LEU A 96 -16.20 2.11 -2.49
N PRO A 97 -17.19 2.89 -2.02
CA PRO A 97 -18.14 2.42 -1.00
C PRO A 97 -18.78 1.05 -1.27
N PRO A 98 -19.24 0.71 -2.50
CA PRO A 98 -19.85 -0.61 -2.78
C PRO A 98 -18.89 -1.79 -2.67
N HIS A 99 -17.58 -1.53 -2.63
CA HIS A 99 -16.53 -2.52 -2.56
C HIS A 99 -15.83 -2.57 -1.19
N GLN A 100 -16.21 -1.73 -0.24
CA GLN A 100 -15.62 -1.74 1.10
C GLN A 100 -15.90 -3.06 1.83
N ARG A 101 -15.04 -3.39 2.81
CA ARG A 101 -15.11 -4.61 3.64
C ARG A 101 -15.00 -5.95 2.88
N LYS A 102 -14.61 -5.93 1.60
CA LYS A 102 -14.37 -7.14 0.78
C LYS A 102 -12.88 -7.55 0.70
N GLY A 103 -11.99 -6.83 1.38
CA GLY A 103 -10.55 -7.13 1.43
C GLY A 103 -9.67 -6.27 0.51
N TYR A 104 -10.24 -5.51 -0.43
CA TYR A 104 -9.47 -4.68 -1.37
C TYR A 104 -8.59 -3.62 -0.69
N GLY A 105 -9.07 -2.99 0.38
CA GLY A 105 -8.26 -2.01 1.13
C GLY A 105 -6.98 -2.64 1.70
N LYS A 106 -7.08 -3.85 2.26
CA LYS A 106 -5.92 -4.60 2.77
C LYS A 106 -4.99 -5.05 1.63
N PHE A 107 -5.56 -5.40 0.47
CA PHE A 107 -4.78 -5.71 -0.74
C PHE A 107 -4.00 -4.49 -1.25
N LEU A 108 -4.62 -3.30 -1.32
CA LEU A 108 -3.96 -2.05 -1.74
C LEU A 108 -2.80 -1.70 -0.80
N ILE A 109 -2.99 -1.83 0.52
CA ILE A 109 -1.92 -1.63 1.51
C ILE A 109 -0.81 -2.67 1.32
N ALA A 110 -1.15 -3.94 1.13
CA ALA A 110 -0.15 -4.99 0.88
C ALA A 110 0.66 -4.67 -0.37
N LEU A 111 0.01 -4.26 -1.45
CA LEU A 111 0.66 -3.92 -2.70
C LEU A 111 1.61 -2.73 -2.54
N SER A 112 1.23 -1.69 -1.78
CA SER A 112 2.13 -0.55 -1.55
C SER A 112 3.42 -0.96 -0.84
N TYR A 113 3.36 -1.96 0.05
CA TYR A 113 4.54 -2.51 0.71
C TYR A 113 5.36 -3.43 -0.20
N GLU A 114 4.73 -4.25 -1.05
CA GLU A 114 5.46 -5.04 -2.05
C GLU A 114 6.31 -4.15 -2.97
N LEU A 115 5.77 -2.99 -3.38
CA LEU A 115 6.53 -1.99 -4.13
C LEU A 115 7.72 -1.44 -3.31
N SER A 116 7.51 -1.11 -2.02
CA SER A 116 8.60 -0.66 -1.14
C SER A 116 9.70 -1.72 -0.97
N VAL A 117 9.33 -3.00 -0.89
CA VAL A 117 10.28 -4.13 -0.82
C VAL A 117 11.12 -4.20 -2.09
N ILE A 118 10.49 -4.11 -3.27
CA ILE A 118 11.21 -4.10 -4.57
C ILE A 118 12.14 -2.89 -4.67
N GLU A 119 11.72 -1.73 -4.16
CA GLU A 119 12.53 -0.50 -4.17
C GLU A 119 13.72 -0.54 -3.21
N GLY A 120 13.69 -1.44 -2.21
CA GLY A 120 14.65 -1.52 -1.12
C GLY A 120 14.50 -0.39 -0.11
N VAL A 121 13.29 0.14 0.07
CA VAL A 121 13.00 1.26 0.97
C VAL A 121 11.99 0.86 2.04
N VAL A 122 11.98 1.63 3.12
CA VAL A 122 11.00 1.55 4.20
C VAL A 122 9.90 2.58 3.93
N GLY A 123 8.66 2.27 4.29
CA GLY A 123 7.51 3.13 4.05
C GLY A 123 6.50 3.18 5.19
N SER A 124 5.83 4.32 5.28
CA SER A 124 4.65 4.59 6.10
C SER A 124 3.59 5.26 5.22
N PRO A 125 2.29 5.16 5.55
CA PRO A 125 1.30 6.06 4.98
C PRO A 125 1.51 7.51 5.44
N GLU A 126 1.11 8.44 4.58
CA GLU A 126 0.93 9.86 4.91
C GLU A 126 -0.10 10.02 6.04
N LYS A 127 0.12 11.02 6.90
CA LYS A 127 -0.72 11.32 8.07
C LYS A 127 -1.37 12.70 7.89
N PRO A 128 -2.59 12.91 8.41
CA PRO A 128 -3.40 11.98 9.21
C PRO A 128 -4.17 10.95 8.37
N LEU A 129 -4.23 9.71 8.87
CA LEU A 129 -5.09 8.66 8.31
C LEU A 129 -6.56 8.86 8.72
N SER A 130 -7.49 8.48 7.83
CA SER A 130 -8.90 8.30 8.20
C SER A 130 -9.06 7.15 9.20
N ASP A 131 -10.16 7.11 9.95
CA ASP A 131 -10.37 6.05 10.96
C ASP A 131 -10.46 4.65 10.33
N LEU A 132 -11.08 4.53 9.16
CA LEU A 132 -11.08 3.30 8.37
C LEU A 132 -9.66 2.94 7.90
N GLY A 133 -8.86 3.94 7.52
CA GLY A 133 -7.45 3.79 7.17
C GLY A 133 -6.64 3.24 8.34
N LYS A 134 -6.74 3.86 9.52
CA LYS A 134 -6.05 3.42 10.76
C LYS A 134 -6.38 1.97 11.11
N LEU A 135 -7.67 1.59 11.06
CA LEU A 135 -8.10 0.22 11.33
C LEU A 135 -7.51 -0.78 10.32
N SER A 136 -7.49 -0.40 9.04
CA SER A 136 -6.98 -1.24 7.95
C SER A 136 -5.46 -1.46 8.06
N TYR A 137 -4.70 -0.38 8.31
CA TYR A 137 -3.25 -0.45 8.53
C TYR A 137 -2.89 -1.26 9.78
N ARG A 138 -3.57 -1.03 10.92
CA ARG A 138 -3.32 -1.80 12.15
C ARG A 138 -3.58 -3.30 11.94
N SER A 139 -4.66 -3.65 11.24
CA SER A 139 -4.98 -5.03 10.88
C SER A 139 -3.91 -5.64 9.97
N TYR A 140 -3.45 -4.90 8.96
CA TYR A 140 -2.40 -5.32 8.05
C TYR A 140 -1.07 -5.55 8.77
N TRP A 141 -0.55 -4.53 9.46
CA TRP A 141 0.73 -4.61 10.18
C TRP A 141 0.73 -5.73 11.22
N THR A 142 -0.35 -5.88 11.99
CA THR A 142 -0.46 -6.98 12.96
C THR A 142 -0.32 -8.34 12.28
N THR A 143 -0.99 -8.54 11.14
CA THR A 143 -0.95 -9.81 10.40
C THR A 143 0.46 -10.11 9.90
N VAL A 144 1.10 -9.12 9.26
CA VAL A 144 2.43 -9.28 8.65
C VAL A 144 3.50 -9.51 9.72
N LEU A 145 3.50 -8.72 10.80
CA LEU A 145 4.49 -8.83 11.86
C LEU A 145 4.35 -10.14 12.63
N LEU A 146 3.13 -10.59 12.93
CA LEU A 146 2.92 -11.90 13.56
C LEU A 146 3.39 -13.03 12.65
N ASP A 147 3.13 -12.97 11.34
CA ASP A 147 3.61 -13.97 10.39
C ASP A 147 5.13 -14.04 10.31
N CYS A 148 5.82 -12.89 10.30
CA CYS A 148 7.28 -12.84 10.36
C CYS A 148 7.83 -13.44 11.66
N ILE A 149 7.30 -13.03 12.82
CA ILE A 149 7.75 -13.54 14.13
C ILE A 149 7.46 -15.04 14.24
N TYR A 150 6.33 -15.49 13.72
CA TYR A 150 5.96 -16.91 13.70
C TYR A 150 6.97 -17.76 12.92
N LYS A 151 7.36 -17.31 11.73
CA LYS A 151 8.30 -18.03 10.85
C LYS A 151 9.75 -18.00 11.34
N MET A 152 10.18 -16.89 11.94
CA MET A 152 11.59 -16.70 12.36
C MET A 152 11.86 -17.05 13.82
N GLY A 153 10.81 -17.10 14.63
CA GLY A 153 10.89 -17.28 16.07
C GLY A 153 11.10 -15.98 16.84
N VAL A 154 10.95 -16.08 18.18
CA VAL A 154 10.90 -14.95 19.12
C VAL A 154 12.22 -14.18 19.32
N LYS A 155 13.28 -14.56 18.60
CA LYS A 155 14.60 -13.89 18.66
C LYS A 155 14.74 -12.76 17.63
N VAL A 156 13.78 -12.61 16.71
CA VAL A 156 13.81 -11.56 15.69
C VAL A 156 13.78 -10.15 16.33
N SER A 157 14.61 -9.26 15.81
CA SER A 157 14.70 -7.86 16.24
C SER A 157 13.72 -6.97 15.47
N MET A 158 13.39 -5.80 16.05
CA MET A 158 12.53 -4.81 15.38
C MET A 158 13.12 -4.34 14.03
N ARG A 159 14.45 -4.30 13.93
CA ARG A 159 15.18 -3.91 12.71
C ARG A 159 15.09 -4.97 11.63
N GLU A 160 15.14 -6.25 11.99
CA GLU A 160 14.92 -7.35 11.05
C GLU A 160 13.49 -7.35 10.52
N LEU A 161 12.50 -7.11 11.40
CA LEU A 161 11.09 -6.94 10.99
C LEU A 161 10.91 -5.78 10.01
N GLU A 162 11.48 -4.61 10.31
CA GLU A 162 11.48 -3.44 9.41
C GLU A 162 12.09 -3.80 8.04
N LYS A 163 13.26 -4.42 8.02
CA LYS A 163 13.97 -4.77 6.78
C LYS A 163 13.19 -5.74 5.89
N MET A 164 12.52 -6.74 6.46
CA MET A 164 11.81 -7.74 5.65
C MET A 164 10.44 -7.28 5.18
N THR A 165 9.78 -6.42 5.95
CA THR A 165 8.40 -6.02 5.69
C THR A 165 8.29 -4.65 5.03
N SER A 166 9.39 -3.89 4.98
CA SER A 166 9.43 -2.48 4.62
C SER A 166 8.53 -1.58 5.49
N ILE A 167 7.99 -2.09 6.60
CA ILE A 167 7.22 -1.30 7.58
C ILE A 167 8.20 -0.49 8.42
N SER A 168 7.92 0.80 8.58
CA SER A 168 8.78 1.68 9.37
C SER A 168 9.01 1.19 10.79
N TYR A 169 10.21 1.40 11.33
CA TYR A 169 10.53 1.03 12.71
C TYR A 169 9.49 1.55 13.72
N THR A 170 9.00 2.77 13.51
CA THR A 170 7.99 3.39 14.39
C THR A 170 6.64 2.67 14.30
N ASP A 171 6.22 2.24 13.11
CA ASP A 171 5.00 1.46 12.93
C ASP A 171 5.14 0.01 13.44
N VAL A 172 6.32 -0.60 13.29
CA VAL A 172 6.65 -1.91 13.89
C VAL A 172 6.52 -1.84 15.42
N VAL A 173 7.20 -0.88 16.04
CA VAL A 173 7.22 -0.70 17.50
C VAL A 173 5.82 -0.39 18.02
N SER A 174 5.12 0.58 17.43
CA SER A 174 3.77 0.95 17.89
C SER A 174 2.75 -0.18 17.73
N THR A 175 2.84 -0.96 16.64
CA THR A 175 1.96 -2.12 16.43
C THR A 175 2.20 -3.18 17.50
N LEU A 176 3.45 -3.58 17.72
CA LEU A 176 3.79 -4.62 18.70
C LEU A 176 3.58 -4.17 20.15
N GLN A 177 3.76 -2.88 20.45
CA GLN A 177 3.37 -2.26 21.72
C GLN A 177 1.87 -2.36 21.95
N SER A 178 1.05 -2.08 20.94
CA SER A 178 -0.41 -2.15 21.05
C SER A 178 -0.94 -3.57 21.32
N LEU A 179 -0.09 -4.59 21.09
CA LEU A 179 -0.35 -6.00 21.34
C LEU A 179 0.33 -6.51 22.63
N ASN A 180 1.03 -5.63 23.36
CA ASN A 180 1.83 -5.96 24.55
C ASN A 180 2.92 -7.02 24.30
N LEU A 181 3.51 -7.06 23.10
CA LEU A 181 4.51 -8.07 22.72
C LEU A 181 5.97 -7.62 22.94
N ILE A 182 6.18 -6.34 23.21
CA ILE A 182 7.53 -5.76 23.35
C ILE A 182 7.69 -4.97 24.64
N LYS A 183 8.93 -4.89 25.11
CA LYS A 183 9.35 -4.04 26.24
C LYS A 183 10.54 -3.19 25.84
N TYR A 184 10.71 -2.06 26.52
CA TYR A 184 11.88 -1.20 26.37
C TYR A 184 12.91 -1.55 27.44
N TRP A 185 14.12 -1.89 27.03
CA TRP A 185 15.22 -2.29 27.91
C TRP A 185 16.55 -1.75 27.39
N LYS A 186 17.29 -1.01 28.24
CA LYS A 186 18.62 -0.44 27.92
C LYS A 186 18.68 0.24 26.54
N GLY A 187 17.74 1.12 26.24
CA GLY A 187 17.73 1.84 24.96
C GLY A 187 17.13 1.08 23.78
N ASN A 188 16.68 -0.16 23.97
CA ASN A 188 16.26 -1.04 22.88
C ASN A 188 14.86 -1.62 23.11
N HIS A 189 14.11 -1.82 22.03
CA HIS A 189 12.85 -2.55 22.05
C HIS A 189 13.12 -4.05 21.82
N ILE A 190 12.68 -4.88 22.76
CA ILE A 190 12.88 -6.33 22.71
C ILE A 190 11.53 -7.06 22.72
N LEU A 191 11.43 -8.13 21.93
CA LEU A 191 10.32 -9.08 22.03
C LEU A 191 10.36 -9.76 23.39
N CYS A 192 9.24 -9.71 24.12
CA CYS A 192 9.11 -10.31 25.45
C CYS A 192 7.91 -11.25 25.44
N VAL A 193 7.99 -12.30 24.61
CA VAL A 193 6.88 -13.22 24.32
C VAL A 193 7.38 -14.65 24.27
N THR A 194 6.48 -15.59 24.55
CA THR A 194 6.75 -17.02 24.39
C THR A 194 6.35 -17.48 22.98
N PRO A 195 6.99 -18.52 22.43
CA PRO A 195 6.55 -19.11 21.15
C PRO A 195 5.08 -19.53 21.17
N LYS A 196 4.60 -20.06 22.30
CA LYS A 196 3.19 -20.46 22.48
C LYS A 196 2.23 -19.27 22.32
N LEU A 197 2.54 -18.12 22.93
CA LEU A 197 1.71 -16.92 22.77
C LEU A 197 1.67 -16.44 21.31
N ILE A 198 2.80 -16.50 20.60
CA ILE A 198 2.84 -16.12 19.17
C ILE A 198 2.01 -17.08 18.33
N GLU A 199 2.10 -18.40 18.55
CA GLU A 199 1.25 -19.38 17.87
C GLU A 199 -0.25 -19.10 18.11
N GLU A 200 -0.66 -18.88 19.36
CA GLU A 200 -2.06 -18.58 19.71
C GLU A 200 -2.57 -17.31 19.02
N LEU A 201 -1.75 -16.25 19.01
CA LEU A 201 -2.08 -15.00 18.31
C LEU A 201 -2.11 -15.18 16.80
N TYR A 202 -1.16 -15.94 16.24
CA TYR A 202 -1.09 -16.22 14.81
C TYR A 202 -2.35 -16.95 14.35
N GLN A 203 -2.76 -18.03 15.02
CA GLN A 203 -3.98 -18.76 14.67
C GLN A 203 -5.25 -17.92 14.82
N LYS A 204 -5.28 -17.01 15.80
CA LYS A 204 -6.42 -16.11 16.02
C LYS A 204 -6.53 -15.03 14.93
N VAL A 205 -5.40 -14.44 14.54
CA VAL A 205 -5.36 -13.22 13.71
C VAL A 205 -5.07 -13.51 12.24
N CYS A 206 -4.13 -14.41 11.95
CA CYS A 206 -3.62 -14.70 10.62
C CYS A 206 -4.50 -15.72 9.88
N LYS A 207 -5.81 -15.43 9.82
CA LYS A 207 -6.72 -16.15 8.94
C LYS A 207 -6.42 -15.76 7.49
N LYS A 208 -6.43 -16.73 6.58
CA LYS A 208 -6.18 -16.50 5.16
C LYS A 208 -7.18 -15.45 4.64
N PRO A 209 -6.73 -14.24 4.26
CA PRO A 209 -7.65 -13.23 3.76
C PRO A 209 -8.17 -13.65 2.38
N PRO A 210 -9.35 -13.15 1.98
CA PRO A 210 -9.97 -13.50 0.70
C PRO A 210 -9.11 -13.06 -0.48
N LEU A 211 -8.32 -12.00 -0.31
CA LEU A 211 -7.46 -11.43 -1.34
C LEU A 211 -6.05 -11.20 -0.77
N ILE A 212 -5.05 -11.76 -1.43
CA ILE A 212 -3.62 -11.67 -1.09
C ILE A 212 -2.87 -11.22 -2.35
N VAL A 213 -1.90 -10.31 -2.18
CA VAL A 213 -0.98 -9.95 -3.26
C VAL A 213 -0.03 -11.12 -3.48
N ASP A 214 0.03 -11.59 -4.72
CA ASP A 214 1.00 -12.61 -5.13
C ASP A 214 2.19 -11.94 -5.79
N PRO A 215 3.38 -11.90 -5.15
CA PRO A 215 4.55 -11.24 -5.72
C PRO A 215 4.94 -11.78 -7.10
N ALA A 216 4.65 -13.06 -7.39
CA ALA A 216 4.94 -13.65 -8.70
C ALA A 216 4.04 -13.09 -9.83
N CYS A 217 2.90 -12.48 -9.48
CA CYS A 217 2.00 -11.83 -10.41
C CYS A 217 2.30 -10.33 -10.58
N LEU A 218 3.22 -9.76 -9.79
CA LEU A 218 3.63 -8.35 -9.85
C LEU A 218 4.78 -8.17 -10.85
N ARG A 219 4.47 -7.57 -12.00
CA ARG A 219 5.40 -7.25 -13.09
C ARG A 219 5.78 -5.78 -13.01
N TRP A 220 6.50 -5.43 -11.96
CA TRP A 220 6.90 -4.07 -11.68
C TRP A 220 8.41 -3.97 -11.48
N GLU A 221 9.00 -2.90 -12.00
CA GLU A 221 10.42 -2.61 -11.89
C GLU A 221 10.60 -1.22 -11.28
N LYS A 222 11.65 -1.06 -10.49
CA LYS A 222 11.99 0.22 -9.87
C LYS A 222 12.16 1.30 -10.95
N PRO A 223 11.52 2.48 -10.82
CA PRO A 223 11.73 3.59 -11.73
C PRO A 223 13.22 3.95 -11.76
N VAL A 224 13.81 3.99 -12.96
CA VAL A 224 15.20 4.44 -13.11
C VAL A 224 15.26 5.90 -12.69
N SER A 225 15.91 6.19 -11.55
CA SER A 225 16.15 7.57 -11.14
C SER A 225 16.94 8.26 -12.24
N LYS A 226 16.34 9.26 -12.91
CA LYS A 226 17.11 10.14 -13.79
C LYS A 226 18.07 10.91 -12.88
N VAL A 227 19.32 10.48 -12.82
CA VAL A 227 20.38 11.26 -12.15
C VAL A 227 20.33 12.65 -12.77
N PRO A 228 20.21 13.74 -11.98
CA PRO A 228 20.26 15.07 -12.54
C PRO A 228 21.60 15.22 -13.26
N VAL A 229 21.57 15.45 -14.57
CA VAL A 229 22.76 15.83 -15.32
C VAL A 229 23.24 17.12 -14.68
N LYS A 230 24.35 17.06 -13.94
CA LYS A 230 25.03 18.26 -13.46
C LYS A 230 25.44 19.05 -14.70
N VAL A 231 24.68 20.07 -15.05
CA VAL A 231 25.11 21.07 -16.03
C VAL A 231 26.32 21.75 -15.41
N ALA A 232 27.50 21.41 -15.90
CA ALA A 232 28.71 22.14 -15.60
C ALA A 232 28.48 23.59 -16.04
N LYS A 233 28.38 24.50 -15.07
CA LYS A 233 28.44 25.94 -15.35
C LYS A 233 29.81 26.19 -16.01
N ARG A 234 29.78 26.61 -17.27
CA ARG A 234 30.89 27.33 -17.91
C ARG A 234 30.78 28.80 -17.55
#